data_AF-A0A845LTV3-F1
#
_entry.id   AF-A0A845LTV3-F1
#
_cell.length_a   1.000
_cell.length_b   1.000
_cell.length_c   1.000
_cell.angle_alpha   90.00
_cell.angle_beta   90.00
_cell.angle_gamma   90.00
#
_symmetry.space_group_name_H-M   'P 1'
#
loop_
_entity.id
_entity.type
_entity.pdbx_description
1 polymer ?
#
loop_
_entity_poly.entity_id
_entity_poly.type
_entity_poly.pdbx_seq_one_letter_code
_entity_poly.pdbx_strand_id
1 'polypeptide(L)' 'MELTYYKCPLCGFVYQVPEYWMDFSPEETLEMTHINLETKEVCTETTLQKLKP' A
#
# COMPACT_ATOMS: atom_id res chain seq x y z
N MET A 1 8.39 -16.79 -0.42
CA MET A 1 8.48 -15.50 -1.13
C MET A 1 8.02 -14.46 -0.15
N GLU A 2 8.88 -13.53 0.19
CA GLU A 2 8.54 -12.47 1.13
C GLU A 2 7.73 -11.38 0.42
N LEU A 3 6.76 -10.83 1.13
CA LEU A 3 5.82 -9.82 0.64
C LEU A 3 5.94 -8.61 1.55
N THR A 4 6.13 -7.44 0.94
CA THR A 4 5.91 -6.17 1.61
C THR A 4 4.45 -5.76 1.44
N TYR A 5 3.81 -5.36 2.53
CA TYR A 5 2.45 -4.86 2.52
C TYR A 5 2.44 -3.35 2.77
N TYR A 6 1.65 -2.63 2.00
CA TYR A 6 1.34 -1.22 2.20
C TYR A 6 -0.14 -1.06 2.48
N LYS A 7 -0.51 -0.25 3.46
CA LYS A 7 -1.90 -0.03 3.85
C LYS A 7 -2.26 1.45 3.81
N CYS A 8 -3.42 1.76 3.24
CA CYS A 8 -4.02 3.08 3.35
C CYS A 8 -4.54 3.29 4.79
N PRO A 9 -4.12 4.35 5.50
CA PRO A 9 -4.59 4.61 6.86
C PRO A 9 -6.07 5.04 6.90
N LEU A 10 -6.62 5.51 5.77
CA LEU A 10 -7.99 6.02 5.67
C LEU A 10 -9.01 4.96 5.30
N CYS A 11 -8.84 4.27 4.17
CA CYS A 11 -9.81 3.28 3.69
C CYS A 11 -9.42 1.82 3.98
N GLY A 12 -8.24 1.59 4.54
CA GLY A 12 -7.76 0.24 4.86
C GLY A 12 -7.37 -0.62 3.65
N PHE A 13 -7.36 -0.07 2.43
CA PHE A 13 -6.85 -0.74 1.23
C PHE A 13 -5.42 -1.25 1.45
N VAL A 14 -5.15 -2.49 1.03
CA VAL A 14 -3.83 -3.13 1.16
C VAL A 14 -3.25 -3.44 -0.21
N TYR A 15 -2.04 -2.95 -0.45
CA TYR A 15 -1.22 -3.30 -1.60
C TYR A 15 -0.13 -4.28 -1.19
N GLN A 16 -0.06 -5.40 -1.88
CA GLN A 16 0.95 -6.43 -1.64
C GLN A 16 1.97 -6.40 -2.78
N VAL A 17 3.24 -6.28 -2.43
CA VAL A 17 4.35 -6.24 -3.38
C VAL A 17 5.32 -7.35 -3.01
N PRO A 18 5.67 -8.24 -3.94
CA PRO A 18 6.76 -9.17 -3.72
C PRO A 18 8.07 -8.43 -3.46
N GLU A 19 8.83 -8.83 -2.45
CA GLU A 19 10.06 -8.10 -2.10
C GLU A 19 11.09 -8.08 -3.22
N TYR A 20 11.09 -9.07 -4.12
CA TYR A 20 11.97 -9.08 -5.29
C TYR A 20 11.61 -8.05 -6.38
N TRP A 21 10.45 -7.39 -6.27
CA TRP A 21 10.06 -6.24 -7.09
C TRP A 21 10.38 -4.91 -6.44
N MET A 22 10.65 -4.91 -5.13
CA MET A 22 11.12 -3.73 -4.43
C MET A 22 12.63 -3.65 -4.61
N ASP A 23 13.14 -2.44 -4.83
CA ASP A 23 14.58 -2.19 -4.72
C ASP A 23 15.10 -2.61 -3.34
N PHE A 24 16.41 -2.75 -3.19
CA PHE A 24 17.09 -3.21 -1.97
C PHE A 24 16.65 -2.49 -0.67
N SER A 25 16.00 -1.33 -0.77
CA SER A 25 15.41 -0.58 0.35
C SER A 25 13.97 -0.14 0.02
N PRO A 26 12.95 -0.97 0.28
CA PRO A 26 11.55 -0.57 0.15
C PRO A 26 11.22 0.65 1.04
N GLU A 27 10.67 1.71 0.42
CA GLU A 27 10.30 2.95 1.12
C GLU A 27 9.23 2.71 2.19
N GLU A 28 9.22 3.54 3.26
CA GLU A 28 8.22 3.43 4.34
C GLU A 28 6.82 3.87 3.88
N THR A 29 6.73 4.65 2.79
CA THR A 29 5.47 5.12 2.20
C THR A 29 5.49 4.94 0.68
N LEU A 30 4.32 4.72 0.09
CA LEU A 30 4.14 4.56 -1.35
C LEU A 30 2.96 5.41 -1.81
N GLU A 31 3.14 6.25 -2.83
CA GLU A 31 2.04 6.98 -3.45
C GLU A 31 1.36 6.11 -4.52
N MET A 32 0.10 5.74 -4.29
CA MET A 32 -0.71 4.99 -5.23
C MET A 32 -2.20 5.37 -5.13
N THR A 33 -2.77 5.77 -6.26
CA THR A 33 -4.23 5.91 -6.41
C THR A 33 -4.88 4.54 -6.31
N HIS A 34 -5.88 4.41 -5.43
CA HIS A 34 -6.57 3.16 -5.19
C HIS A 34 -8.07 3.41 -4.93
N ILE A 35 -8.85 2.32 -4.99
CA ILE A 35 -10.28 2.36 -4.73
C ILE A 35 -10.52 2.03 -3.26
N ASN A 36 -11.32 2.84 -2.58
CA ASN A 36 -11.85 2.48 -1.27
C ASN A 36 -12.82 1.30 -1.44
N LEU A 37 -12.47 0.15 -0.88
CA LEU A 37 -13.24 -1.09 -1.05
C LEU A 37 -14.61 -1.03 -0.36
N GLU A 38 -14.79 -0.14 0.62
CA GLU A 38 -16.05 0.07 1.33
C GLU A 38 -17.00 0.96 0.52
N THR A 39 -16.53 2.12 0.05
CA THR A 39 -17.37 3.08 -0.68
C THR A 39 -17.43 2.82 -2.19
N LYS A 40 -16.49 2.03 -2.73
CA LYS A 40 -16.26 1.76 -4.16
C LYS A 40 -15.89 3.00 -4.98
N GLU A 41 -15.47 4.07 -4.31
CA GLU A 41 -15.00 5.30 -4.93
C GLU A 41 -13.48 5.40 -4.87
N VAL A 42 -12.89 6.27 -5.68
CA VAL A 42 -11.44 6.54 -5.61
C VAL A 42 -11.13 7.18 -4.26
N CYS A 43 -10.14 6.64 -3.54
CA CYS A 43 -9.74 7.18 -2.26
C CYS A 43 -9.11 8.57 -2.43
N THR A 44 -9.44 9.50 -1.54
CA THR A 44 -8.81 10.83 -1.52
C THR A 44 -7.38 10.79 -1.01
N GLU A 45 -7.04 9.74 -0.27
CA GLU A 45 -5.68 9.47 0.18
C GLU A 45 -4.97 8.61 -0.86
N THR A 46 -3.80 9.05 -1.29
CA THR A 46 -2.96 8.32 -2.22
C THR A 46 -1.75 7.72 -1.51
N THR A 47 -1.46 8.12 -0.28
CA THR A 47 -0.31 7.65 0.48
C THR A 47 -0.63 6.36 1.21
N LEU A 48 0.09 5.29 0.86
CA LEU A 48 0.06 4.02 1.56
C LEU A 48 1.26 3.91 2.48
N GLN A 49 1.06 3.36 3.68
CA GLN A 49 2.12 3.18 4.67
C GLN A 49 2.55 1.71 4.72
N LYS A 50 3.86 1.47 4.72
CA LYS A 50 4.40 0.12 4.87
C LYS A 50 3.97 -0.45 6.21
N LEU A 51 3.35 -1.62 6.18
CA LEU A 51 3.10 -2.40 7.38
C LEU A 51 4.44 -3.01 7.80
N LYS A 52 4.91 -2.63 9.00
CA LYS A 52 6.04 -3.31 9.62
C LYS A 52 5.59 -4.73 9.99
N PRO A 53 6.42 -5.76 9.73
CA PRO A 53 6.13 -7.13 10.13
C PRO A 53 6.02 -7.27 11.66
#